data_AF-A0A449IRF4-F1
#
_entry.id   AF-A0A449IRF4-F1
#
_cell.length_a   1.000
_cell.length_b   1.000
_cell.length_c   1.000
_cell.angle_alpha   90.00
_cell.angle_beta   90.00
_cell.angle_gamma   90.00
#
_symmetry.space_group_name_H-M   'P 1'
#
loop_
_entity.id
_entity.type
_entity.pdbx_description
1 polymer ?
#
loop_
_entity_poly.entity_id
_entity_poly.type
_entity_poly.pdbx_seq_one_letter_code
_entity_poly.pdbx_strand_id
1 'polypeptide(L)'
;MNTSITTHELACLELRKTLNGLKDFQQATVQRITSLFNDPTHNHRILVADEVGLGKTIVAKGVIASLLQDWREPRPFRVTYICSNLALATENCAKLAVFKDENLVRQPSFSRLAEVALLPEQDSGDGTLLEVCTLTPSTSFSMTYGAGNKRERLVIFAALLQHAGIAPLQGKLSDLFRDRV
;
A
#
# COMPACT_ATOMS: atom_id res chain seq x y z
N MET A 1 0.38 23.83 32.87
CA MET A 1 1.04 23.88 31.56
C MET A 1 0.64 22.62 30.80
N ASN A 2 -0.45 22.69 30.04
CA ASN A 2 -0.93 21.56 29.23
C ASN A 2 -0.23 21.62 27.87
N THR A 3 0.78 20.78 27.67
CA THR A 3 1.28 20.47 26.34
C THR A 3 0.26 19.57 25.65
N SER A 4 -0.64 20.18 24.87
CA SER A 4 -1.49 19.45 23.93
C SER A 4 -0.57 18.82 22.88
N ILE A 5 -0.27 17.53 23.05
CA ILE A 5 0.49 16.76 22.07
C ILE A 5 -0.30 16.79 20.76
N THR A 6 0.34 17.23 19.68
CA THR A 6 -0.29 17.27 18.36
C THR A 6 -0.54 15.85 17.83
N THR A 7 -1.56 15.66 16.99
CA THR A 7 -1.89 14.36 16.37
C THR A 7 -0.68 13.71 15.69
N HIS A 8 0.17 14.51 15.06
CA HIS A 8 1.41 14.07 14.42
C HIS A 8 2.47 13.56 15.43
N GLU A 9 2.60 14.19 16.60
CA GLU A 9 3.51 13.73 17.66
C GLU A 9 3.03 12.43 18.30
N LEU A 10 1.72 12.25 18.49
CA LEU A 10 1.13 10.98 18.94
C LEU A 10 1.40 9.87 17.93
N ALA A 11 1.17 10.13 16.64
CA ALA A 11 1.49 9.19 15.57
C ALA A 11 2.97 8.79 15.61
N CYS A 12 3.89 9.77 15.68
CA CYS A 12 5.32 9.51 15.79
C CYS A 12 5.68 8.63 17.00
N LEU A 13 5.03 8.84 18.15
CA LEU A 13 5.23 8.03 19.35
C LEU A 13 4.77 6.58 19.14
N GLU A 14 3.65 6.36 18.46
CA GLU A 14 3.14 5.02 18.15
C GLU A 14 4.05 4.26 17.18
N LEU A 15 4.60 4.95 16.17
CA LEU A 15 5.60 4.37 15.26
C LEU A 15 6.85 3.93 16.03
N ARG A 16 7.36 4.79 16.92
CA ARG A 16 8.52 4.44 17.78
C ARG A 16 8.22 3.26 18.69
N LYS A 17 7.03 3.20 19.30
CA LYS A 17 6.60 2.05 20.12
C LYS A 17 6.57 0.76 19.29
N THR A 18 6.10 0.82 18.05
CA THR A 18 6.11 -0.32 17.12
C THR A 18 7.53 -0.81 16.86
N LEU A 19 8.45 0.09 16.54
CA LEU A 19 9.85 -0.26 16.26
C LEU A 19 10.58 -0.80 17.50
N ASN A 20 10.34 -0.24 18.68
CA ASN A 20 10.93 -0.69 19.94
C ASN A 20 10.40 -2.06 20.41
N GLY A 21 9.25 -2.50 19.90
CA GLY A 21 8.66 -3.80 20.22
C GLY A 21 9.21 -4.96 19.37
N LEU A 22 10.09 -4.69 18.41
CA LEU A 22 10.69 -5.71 17.55
C LEU A 22 11.75 -6.51 18.32
N LYS A 23 11.86 -7.81 18.01
CA LYS A 23 13.01 -8.62 18.43
C LYS A 23 14.27 -8.20 17.68
N ASP A 24 15.43 -8.52 18.21
CA ASP A 24 16.75 -8.24 17.62
C ASP A 24 16.86 -8.65 16.14
N PHE A 25 16.48 -9.89 15.80
CA PHE A 25 16.52 -10.38 14.43
C PHE A 25 15.49 -9.67 13.54
N GLN A 26 14.32 -9.33 14.07
CA GLN A 26 13.28 -8.59 13.33
C GLN A 26 13.75 -7.17 13.04
N GLN A 27 14.33 -6.51 14.03
CA GLN A 27 14.90 -5.17 13.92
C GLN A 27 16.04 -5.14 12.90
N ALA A 28 16.94 -6.13 12.92
CA ALA A 28 18.00 -6.24 11.92
C ALA A 28 17.45 -6.36 10.50
N THR A 29 16.41 -7.18 10.30
CA THR A 29 15.73 -7.32 9.01
C THR A 29 15.06 -6.01 8.58
N VAL A 30 14.34 -5.33 9.48
CA VAL A 30 13.71 -4.02 9.18
C VAL A 30 14.77 -2.99 8.77
N GLN A 31 15.85 -2.85 9.54
CA GLN A 31 16.93 -1.90 9.24
C GLN A 31 17.57 -2.19 7.88
N ARG A 32 17.79 -3.47 7.57
CA ARG A 32 18.32 -3.87 6.26
C ARG A 32 17.36 -3.48 5.13
N ILE A 33 16.07 -3.78 5.28
CA ILE A 33 15.06 -3.43 4.27
C ILE A 33 14.97 -1.93 4.06
N THR A 34 14.88 -1.13 5.14
CA THR A 34 14.85 0.33 5.05
C THR A 34 16.11 0.87 4.37
N SER A 35 17.30 0.32 4.68
CA SER A 35 18.54 0.73 4.00
C SER A 35 18.50 0.48 2.49
N LEU A 36 17.89 -0.62 2.06
CA LEU A 36 17.75 -0.97 0.64
C LEU A 36 16.71 -0.12 -0.09
N PHE A 37 15.67 0.36 0.60
CA PHE A 37 14.72 1.33 0.04
C PHE A 37 15.36 2.71 -0.16
N ASN A 38 16.29 3.09 0.72
CA ASN A 38 17.02 4.36 0.63
C ASN A 38 18.20 4.32 -0.35
N ASP A 39 18.57 3.14 -0.85
CA ASP A 39 19.64 2.97 -1.84
C ASP A 39 19.11 3.25 -3.25
N PRO A 40 19.60 4.31 -3.95
CA PRO A 40 19.15 4.65 -5.30
C PRO A 40 19.63 3.65 -6.36
N THR A 41 20.60 2.79 -6.05
CA THR A 41 21.11 1.76 -6.97
C THR A 41 20.36 0.44 -6.88
N HIS A 42 19.55 0.26 -5.84
CA HIS A 42 18.75 -0.94 -5.64
C HIS A 42 17.40 -0.86 -6.37
N ASN A 43 16.86 -2.00 -6.80
CA ASN A 43 15.57 -2.06 -7.55
C ASN A 43 14.32 -2.04 -6.65
N HIS A 44 14.51 -1.86 -5.34
CA HIS A 44 13.50 -1.83 -4.27
C HIS A 44 12.58 -3.07 -4.18
N ARG A 45 12.94 -4.19 -4.82
CA ARG A 45 12.23 -5.48 -4.69
C ARG A 45 12.99 -6.39 -3.73
N ILE A 46 12.33 -6.76 -2.63
CA ILE A 46 12.98 -7.48 -1.54
C ILE A 46 12.16 -8.73 -1.19
N LEU A 47 12.85 -9.86 -1.00
CA LEU A 47 12.28 -11.11 -0.53
C LEU A 47 12.81 -11.41 0.88
N VAL A 48 11.89 -11.54 1.84
CA VAL A 48 12.23 -11.96 3.21
C VAL A 48 11.88 -13.45 3.36
N ALA A 49 12.91 -14.29 3.47
CA ALA A 49 12.79 -15.74 3.51
C ALA A 49 13.18 -16.30 4.89
N ASP A 50 12.47 -15.89 5.94
CA ASP A 50 12.64 -16.43 7.29
C ASP A 50 11.92 -17.79 7.48
N GLU A 51 12.19 -18.51 8.57
CA GLU A 51 11.44 -19.70 8.99
C GLU A 51 9.95 -19.36 9.30
N VAL A 52 9.06 -20.35 9.15
CA VAL A 52 7.64 -20.19 9.48
C VAL A 52 7.49 -19.82 10.95
N GLY A 53 6.62 -18.86 11.25
CA GLY A 53 6.36 -18.43 12.64
C GLY A 53 7.33 -17.38 13.21
N LEU A 54 8.41 -17.00 12.51
CA LEU A 54 9.35 -15.96 12.99
C LEU A 54 8.81 -14.52 12.93
N GLY A 55 7.56 -14.35 12.49
CA GLY A 55 6.87 -13.05 12.52
C GLY A 55 7.16 -12.15 11.32
N LYS A 56 7.16 -12.69 10.10
CA LYS A 56 7.30 -11.90 8.86
C LYS A 56 6.29 -10.75 8.76
N THR A 57 5.06 -10.95 9.24
CA THR A 57 4.05 -9.88 9.32
C THR A 57 4.47 -8.76 10.30
N ILE A 58 5.14 -9.11 11.39
CA ILE A 58 5.69 -8.13 12.35
C ILE A 58 6.88 -7.38 11.74
N VAL A 59 7.74 -8.08 10.98
CA VAL A 59 8.79 -7.42 10.17
C VAL A 59 8.17 -6.43 9.19
N ALA A 60 7.14 -6.83 8.44
CA ALA A 60 6.44 -5.93 7.51
C ALA A 60 5.83 -4.71 8.22
N LYS A 61 5.20 -4.90 9.39
CA LYS A 61 4.73 -3.80 10.25
C LYS A 61 5.86 -2.84 10.61
N GLY A 62 7.02 -3.36 11.01
CA GLY A 62 8.20 -2.57 11.34
C GLY A 62 8.74 -1.79 10.13
N VAL A 63 8.75 -2.39 8.95
CA VAL A 63 9.13 -1.70 7.70
C VAL A 63 8.16 -0.54 7.40
N ILE A 64 6.84 -0.77 7.48
CA ILE A 64 5.84 0.29 7.29
C ILE A 64 6.08 1.42 8.30
N ALA A 65 6.28 1.09 9.58
CA ALA A 65 6.53 2.10 10.60
C ALA A 65 7.82 2.89 10.35
N SER A 66 8.88 2.23 9.89
CA SER A 66 10.16 2.88 9.55
C SER A 66 10.01 3.82 8.36
N LEU A 67 9.35 3.38 7.27
CA LEU A 67 9.15 4.22 6.08
C LEU A 67 8.21 5.39 6.36
N LEU A 68 7.20 5.17 7.20
CA LEU A 68 6.23 6.21 7.56
C LEU A 68 6.84 7.32 8.43
N GLN A 69 7.86 7.02 9.25
CA GLN A 69 8.57 8.04 10.03
C GLN A 69 9.29 9.09 9.15
N ASP A 70 9.75 8.66 7.97
CA ASP A 70 10.47 9.50 7.02
C ASP A 70 9.57 10.05 5.91
N TRP A 71 8.27 9.71 5.93
CA TRP A 71 7.31 10.15 4.93
C TRP A 71 6.96 11.64 5.11
N ARG A 72 7.22 12.44 4.06
CA ARG A 72 7.01 13.90 4.06
C ARG A 72 6.07 14.39 2.95
N GLU A 73 5.41 13.47 2.26
CA GLU A 73 4.51 13.81 1.15
C GLU A 73 3.16 14.33 1.67
N PRO A 74 2.48 15.23 0.92
CA PRO A 74 1.17 15.79 1.28
C PRO A 74 0.01 14.80 1.06
N ARG A 75 0.30 13.49 1.00
CA ARG A 75 -0.67 12.43 0.77
C ARG A 75 -0.41 11.31 1.77
N PRO A 76 -1.43 10.52 2.15
CA PRO A 76 -1.23 9.35 2.98
C PRO A 76 -0.21 8.39 2.39
N PHE A 77 0.59 7.76 3.25
CA PHE A 77 1.45 6.66 2.85
C PHE A 77 0.57 5.46 2.49
N ARG A 78 0.70 4.93 1.27
CA ARG A 78 -0.16 3.83 0.82
C ARG A 78 0.56 2.49 0.92
N VAL A 79 -0.06 1.54 1.61
CA VAL A 79 0.37 0.14 1.70
C VAL A 79 -0.65 -0.73 0.98
N THR A 80 -0.19 -1.52 0.00
CA THR A 80 -1.01 -2.56 -0.63
C THR A 80 -0.57 -3.93 -0.12
N TYR A 81 -1.46 -4.64 0.55
CA TYR A 81 -1.26 -5.99 1.04
C TYR A 81 -2.02 -6.99 0.17
N ILE A 82 -1.30 -7.92 -0.46
CA ILE A 82 -1.88 -8.96 -1.32
C ILE A 82 -1.75 -10.31 -0.59
N CYS A 83 -2.86 -11.03 -0.42
CA CYS A 83 -2.83 -12.37 0.14
C CYS A 83 -3.77 -13.34 -0.60
N SER A 84 -3.59 -14.63 -0.38
CA SER A 84 -4.36 -15.67 -1.07
C SER A 84 -5.84 -15.76 -0.66
N ASN A 85 -6.20 -15.34 0.56
CA ASN A 85 -7.56 -15.50 1.10
C ASN A 85 -7.97 -14.34 2.02
N LEU A 86 -9.20 -13.83 1.85
CA LEU A 86 -9.79 -12.73 2.62
C LEU A 86 -9.79 -12.98 4.14
N ALA A 87 -10.03 -14.22 4.59
CA ALA A 87 -10.02 -14.53 6.02
C ALA A 87 -8.64 -14.28 6.66
N LEU A 88 -7.58 -14.68 5.96
CA LEU A 88 -6.19 -14.40 6.36
C LEU A 88 -5.84 -12.92 6.18
N ALA A 89 -6.50 -12.21 5.27
CA ALA A 89 -6.31 -10.77 5.09
C ALA A 89 -6.71 -10.02 6.36
N THR A 90 -7.92 -10.25 6.88
CA THR A 90 -8.43 -9.53 8.07
C THR A 90 -7.52 -9.71 9.27
N GLU A 91 -7.10 -10.95 9.57
CA GLU A 91 -6.23 -11.25 10.70
C GLU A 91 -4.84 -10.61 10.53
N ASN A 92 -4.25 -10.70 9.34
CA ASN A 92 -2.94 -10.10 9.09
C ASN A 92 -2.99 -8.58 9.06
N CYS A 93 -4.10 -7.97 8.67
CA CYS A 93 -4.26 -6.51 8.71
C CYS A 93 -4.28 -5.99 10.14
N ALA A 94 -4.95 -6.69 11.05
CA ALA A 94 -4.86 -6.37 12.47
C ALA A 94 -3.41 -6.44 12.99
N LYS A 95 -2.62 -7.43 12.52
CA LYS A 95 -1.19 -7.55 12.86
C LYS A 95 -0.31 -6.48 12.19
N LEU A 96 -0.73 -5.94 11.05
CA LEU A 96 -0.03 -4.87 10.31
C LEU A 96 -0.39 -3.46 10.81
N ALA A 97 -1.46 -3.31 11.60
CA ALA A 97 -1.89 -2.01 12.12
C ALA A 97 -0.78 -1.35 12.95
N VAL A 98 -0.27 -0.21 12.46
CA VAL A 98 0.78 0.58 13.12
C VAL A 98 0.22 1.62 14.09
N PHE A 99 -1.02 2.07 13.86
CA PHE A 99 -1.74 3.02 14.71
C PHE A 99 -2.86 2.32 15.47
N LYS A 100 -3.12 2.80 16.70
CA LYS A 100 -4.29 2.42 17.48
C LYS A 100 -5.52 3.26 17.13
N ASP A 101 -5.29 4.51 16.77
CA ASP A 101 -6.35 5.41 16.33
C ASP A 101 -6.71 5.12 14.87
N GLU A 102 -7.92 4.62 14.65
CA GLU A 102 -8.43 4.31 13.32
C GLU A 102 -8.61 5.57 12.46
N ASN A 103 -8.73 6.77 13.06
CA ASN A 103 -8.82 8.01 12.28
C ASN A 103 -7.51 8.35 11.54
N LEU A 104 -6.38 7.77 11.95
CA LEU A 104 -5.10 7.93 11.26
C LEU A 104 -4.96 6.99 10.05
N VAL A 105 -5.89 6.03 9.91
CA VAL A 105 -5.84 4.95 8.92
C VAL A 105 -7.09 4.96 8.04
N ARG A 106 -6.90 5.23 6.75
CA ARG A 106 -7.96 5.11 5.76
C ARG A 106 -8.12 3.66 5.31
N GLN A 107 -9.36 3.17 5.39
CA GLN A 107 -9.80 1.88 4.84
C GLN A 107 -9.78 1.89 3.29
N PRO A 108 -9.72 0.72 2.61
CA PRO A 108 -9.27 0.63 1.22
C PRO A 108 -9.98 1.60 0.26
N SER A 109 -9.20 2.43 -0.42
CA SER A 109 -9.72 3.26 -1.52
C SER A 109 -10.03 2.45 -2.78
N PHE A 110 -9.52 1.21 -2.87
CA PHE A 110 -9.79 0.32 -3.99
C PHE A 110 -9.79 -1.15 -3.58
N SER A 111 -10.53 -1.96 -4.34
CA SER A 111 -10.72 -3.40 -4.09
C SER A 111 -10.18 -4.30 -5.22
N ARG A 112 -9.58 -3.69 -6.26
CA ARG A 112 -9.16 -4.38 -7.49
C ARG A 112 -7.71 -4.09 -7.85
N LEU A 113 -7.02 -5.07 -8.42
CA LEU A 113 -5.59 -5.03 -8.72
C LEU A 113 -5.22 -3.91 -9.71
N ALA A 114 -6.04 -3.66 -10.73
CA ALA A 114 -5.78 -2.60 -11.70
C ALA A 114 -5.71 -1.21 -11.03
N GLU A 115 -6.46 -1.01 -9.95
CA GLU A 115 -6.53 0.27 -9.23
C GLU A 115 -5.29 0.56 -8.37
N VAL A 116 -4.38 -0.42 -8.19
CA VAL A 116 -3.05 -0.19 -7.59
C VAL A 116 -2.24 0.86 -8.37
N ALA A 117 -2.49 1.00 -9.68
CA ALA A 117 -1.84 2.00 -10.51
C ALA A 117 -2.35 3.43 -10.27
N LEU A 118 -3.46 3.60 -9.54
CA LEU A 118 -3.96 4.92 -9.18
C LEU A 118 -3.09 5.51 -8.06
N LEU A 119 -2.87 6.82 -8.12
CA LEU A 119 -2.23 7.54 -7.01
C LEU A 119 -3.26 7.75 -5.88
N PRO A 120 -2.81 7.84 -4.61
CA PRO A 120 -3.64 8.35 -3.54
C PRO A 120 -4.16 9.74 -3.86
N GLU A 121 -5.40 9.98 -3.45
CA GLU A 121 -5.92 11.35 -3.36
C GLU A 121 -5.03 12.16 -2.42
N GLN A 122 -4.93 13.47 -2.68
CA GLN A 122 -4.23 14.37 -1.78
C GLN A 122 -4.88 14.37 -0.40
N ASP A 123 -4.10 14.74 0.62
CA ASP A 123 -4.61 14.89 1.98
C ASP A 123 -5.84 15.81 1.96
N SER A 124 -6.94 15.26 2.46
CA SER A 124 -8.24 15.91 2.52
C SER A 124 -8.35 16.85 3.74
N GLY A 125 -7.29 16.91 4.56
CA GLY A 125 -7.30 17.55 5.87
C GLY A 125 -7.98 16.71 6.94
N ASP A 126 -8.21 15.43 6.67
CA ASP A 126 -8.89 14.48 7.57
C ASP A 126 -7.95 13.89 8.64
N GLY A 127 -6.64 14.18 8.55
CA GLY A 127 -5.62 13.67 9.47
C GLY A 127 -5.14 12.25 9.15
N THR A 128 -5.52 11.70 8.00
CA THR A 128 -5.06 10.37 7.56
C THR A 128 -3.57 10.39 7.27
N LEU A 129 -2.82 9.48 7.90
CA LEU A 129 -1.39 9.30 7.64
C LEU A 129 -1.09 8.05 6.82
N LEU A 130 -1.93 7.02 6.97
CA LEU A 130 -1.72 5.72 6.37
C LEU A 130 -2.99 5.28 5.63
N GLU A 131 -2.80 4.72 4.44
CA GLU A 131 -3.86 4.06 3.69
C GLU A 131 -3.49 2.60 3.49
N VAL A 132 -4.33 1.67 3.96
CA VAL A 132 -4.08 0.22 3.83
C VAL A 132 -5.10 -0.40 2.89
N CYS A 133 -4.63 -0.86 1.74
CA CYS A 133 -5.45 -1.56 0.75
C CYS A 133 -5.17 -3.06 0.77
N THR A 134 -6.21 -3.86 0.96
CA THR A 134 -6.10 -5.32 1.03
C THR A 134 -6.68 -5.93 -0.24
N LEU A 135 -5.90 -6.78 -0.89
CA LEU A 135 -6.29 -7.43 -2.13
C LEU A 135 -6.20 -8.94 -1.97
N THR A 136 -7.16 -9.62 -2.58
CA THR A 136 -7.11 -11.07 -2.76
C THR A 136 -7.33 -11.39 -4.23
N PRO A 137 -6.75 -12.49 -4.76
CA PRO A 137 -6.95 -12.87 -6.14
C PRO A 137 -8.44 -12.93 -6.54
N SER A 138 -9.31 -13.36 -5.62
CA SER A 138 -10.76 -13.45 -5.85
C SER A 138 -11.44 -12.12 -6.19
N THR A 139 -10.94 -10.97 -5.70
CA THR A 139 -11.56 -9.65 -5.97
C THR A 139 -11.22 -9.10 -7.36
N SER A 140 -10.17 -9.63 -8.00
CA SER A 140 -9.63 -9.10 -9.26
C SER A 140 -9.59 -10.12 -10.41
N PHE A 141 -9.51 -11.42 -10.10
CA PHE A 141 -9.37 -12.50 -11.10
C PHE A 141 -10.61 -13.41 -11.19
N SER A 142 -11.75 -12.97 -10.65
CA SER A 142 -13.03 -13.65 -10.90
C SER A 142 -13.45 -13.44 -12.35
N MET A 143 -13.22 -14.45 -13.18
CA MET A 143 -13.56 -14.43 -14.60
C MET A 143 -15.09 -14.33 -14.76
N THR A 144 -15.56 -13.23 -15.34
CA THR A 144 -16.96 -13.05 -15.72
C THR A 144 -17.10 -13.15 -17.24
N TYR A 145 -18.29 -13.52 -17.73
CA TYR A 145 -18.60 -13.40 -19.14
C TYR A 145 -18.81 -11.91 -19.46
N GLY A 146 -17.90 -11.30 -20.23
CA GLY A 146 -18.00 -9.89 -20.67
C GLY A 146 -16.65 -9.19 -20.80
N ALA A 147 -16.66 -7.90 -21.18
CA ALA A 147 -15.46 -7.08 -21.38
C ALA A 147 -14.82 -6.56 -20.07
N GLY A 148 -15.22 -7.09 -18.90
CA GLY A 148 -14.74 -6.67 -17.59
C GLY A 148 -15.30 -5.32 -17.12
N ASN A 149 -14.64 -4.70 -16.14
CA ASN A 149 -15.09 -3.46 -15.51
C ASN A 149 -14.62 -2.22 -16.28
N LYS A 150 -15.54 -1.28 -16.54
CA LYS A 150 -15.25 -0.01 -17.25
C LYS A 150 -14.14 0.83 -16.58
N ARG A 151 -14.10 0.87 -15.24
CA ARG A 151 -13.07 1.60 -14.48
C ARG A 151 -11.70 0.95 -14.66
N GLU A 152 -11.60 -0.38 -14.57
CA GLU A 152 -10.33 -1.08 -14.83
C GLU A 152 -9.83 -0.85 -16.25
N ARG A 153 -10.73 -0.92 -17.23
CA ARG A 153 -10.41 -0.59 -18.63
C ARG A 153 -9.87 0.84 -18.77
N LEU A 154 -10.46 1.80 -18.07
CA LEU A 154 -9.99 3.19 -18.07
C LEU A 154 -8.58 3.31 -17.45
N VAL A 155 -8.32 2.62 -16.35
CA VAL A 155 -7.00 2.64 -15.70
C VAL A 155 -5.93 2.04 -16.62
N ILE A 156 -6.22 0.90 -17.24
CA ILE A 156 -5.31 0.25 -18.20
C ILE A 156 -5.10 1.16 -19.41
N PHE A 157 -6.16 1.73 -19.97
CA PHE A 157 -6.09 2.68 -21.08
C PHE A 157 -5.19 3.88 -20.74
N ALA A 158 -5.40 4.50 -19.58
CA ALA A 158 -4.59 5.62 -19.12
C ALA A 158 -3.11 5.23 -18.93
N ALA A 159 -2.85 4.05 -18.35
CA ALA A 159 -1.48 3.54 -18.18
C ALA A 159 -0.79 3.29 -19.52
N LEU A 160 -1.49 2.72 -20.51
CA LEU A 160 -0.95 2.48 -21.85
C LEU A 160 -0.60 3.78 -22.58
N LEU A 161 -1.39 4.84 -22.40
CA LEU A 161 -1.12 6.15 -22.99
C LEU A 161 0.11 6.86 -22.41
N GLN A 162 0.64 6.43 -21.26
CA GLN A 162 1.90 6.94 -20.72
C GLN A 162 3.10 6.51 -21.58
N HIS A 163 2.96 5.45 -22.40
CA HIS A 163 4.05 4.96 -23.23
C HIS A 163 4.09 5.72 -24.57
N ALA A 164 5.23 6.35 -24.87
CA ALA A 164 5.41 7.22 -26.04
C ALA A 164 5.07 6.53 -27.39
N GLY A 165 5.39 5.23 -27.53
CA GLY A 165 5.06 4.47 -28.75
C GLY A 165 3.60 4.06 -28.87
N ILE A 166 2.82 4.15 -27.79
CA ILE A 166 1.42 3.71 -27.73
C ILE A 166 0.47 4.92 -27.79
N ALA A 167 0.88 6.07 -27.24
CA ALA A 167 0.08 7.30 -27.25
C ALA A 167 -0.49 7.70 -28.62
N PRO A 168 0.24 7.59 -29.77
CA PRO A 168 -0.32 7.89 -31.09
C PRO A 168 -1.49 6.99 -31.51
N LEU A 169 -1.66 5.83 -30.87
CA LEU A 169 -2.74 4.88 -31.14
C LEU A 169 -4.00 5.14 -30.30
N GLN A 170 -4.09 6.28 -29.60
CA GLN A 170 -5.19 6.62 -28.69
C GLN A 170 -6.58 6.37 -29.29
N GLY A 171 -6.82 6.73 -30.56
CA GLY A 171 -8.10 6.50 -31.22
C GLY A 171 -8.47 5.01 -31.29
N LYS A 172 -7.55 4.18 -31.78
CA LYS A 172 -7.73 2.71 -31.86
C LYS A 172 -7.87 2.07 -30.49
N LEU A 173 -7.10 2.53 -29.52
CA LEU A 173 -7.20 2.06 -28.13
C LEU A 173 -8.53 2.46 -27.51
N SER A 174 -9.00 3.68 -27.75
CA SER A 174 -10.31 4.11 -27.25
C SER A 174 -11.40 3.22 -27.80
N ASP A 175 -11.37 2.87 -29.09
CA ASP A 175 -12.30 1.91 -29.68
C ASP A 175 -12.22 0.52 -29.05
N LEU A 176 -11.01 0.03 -28.73
CA LEU A 176 -10.81 -1.26 -28.07
C LEU A 176 -11.40 -1.31 -26.65
N PHE A 177 -11.22 -0.24 -25.87
CA PHE A 177 -11.66 -0.18 -24.46
C PHE A 177 -13.10 0.33 -24.28
N ARG A 178 -13.66 0.96 -25.30
CA ARG A 178 -15.06 1.41 -25.36
C ARG A 178 -15.90 0.24 -25.86
N ASP A 179 -16.36 -0.57 -24.90
CA ASP A 179 -17.35 -1.64 -25.10
C ASP A 179 -18.33 -1.28 -26.23
N ARG A 180 -18.37 -2.10 -27.28
CA ARG A 180 -19.34 -1.97 -28.39
C ARG A 180 -20.52 -2.95 -28.24
N VAL A 181 -20.70 -3.50 -27.04
CA VAL A 181 -21.83 -4.37 -26.68
C VAL A 181 -22.82 -3.60 -25.82
#